data_AF-J3HU19-F1
#
_entry.id   AF-J3HU19-F1
#
_cell.length_a   1.000
_cell.length_b   1.000
_cell.length_c   1.000
_cell.angle_alpha   90.00
_cell.angle_beta   90.00
_cell.angle_gamma   90.00
#
_symmetry.space_group_name_H-M   'P 1'
#
loop_
_entity.id
_entity.type
_entity.pdbx_description
1 polymer ?
#
loop_
_entity_poly.entity_id
_entity_poly.type
_entity_poly.pdbx_seq_one_letter_code
_entity_poly.pdbx_strand_id
1 'polypeptide(L)'
;MKSLLAALMLSTAAVAPANAANIGVAMSNFDDNFLAVLRLAMQKSVEGKTDVSLQFEDAQTDIGKQLDQINNFVAQGVDAIIVNPVDASATQPITAGG
;
A
#
# COMPACT_ATOMS: atom_id res chain seq x y z
N MET A 1 46.63 27.21 -25.27
CA MET A 1 46.35 27.20 -23.82
C MET A 1 44.84 27.20 -23.62
N LYS A 2 44.35 26.19 -22.88
CA LYS A 2 43.17 26.18 -22.00
C LYS A 2 41.93 26.94 -22.48
N SER A 3 40.96 26.21 -23.02
CA SER A 3 39.76 25.80 -22.27
C SER A 3 38.78 26.97 -22.08
N LEU A 4 37.77 27.01 -22.95
CA LEU A 4 36.53 27.74 -22.68
C LEU A 4 35.38 26.73 -22.61
N LEU A 5 35.51 25.80 -21.66
CA LEU A 5 34.36 25.08 -21.10
C LEU A 5 33.49 26.13 -20.39
N ALA A 6 32.52 26.68 -21.11
CA ALA A 6 31.40 27.38 -20.50
C ALA A 6 30.58 26.33 -19.74
N ALA A 7 30.86 26.23 -18.44
CA ALA A 7 30.15 25.39 -17.50
C ALA A 7 28.67 25.82 -17.45
N LEU A 8 27.84 25.14 -18.22
CA LEU A 8 26.40 25.10 -18.02
C LEU A 8 26.16 24.30 -16.73
N MET A 9 26.27 24.99 -15.59
CA MET A 9 25.87 24.47 -14.29
C MET A 9 24.35 24.29 -14.32
N LEU A 10 23.92 23.16 -14.86
CA LEU A 10 22.55 22.70 -14.79
C LEU A 10 22.29 22.38 -13.32
N SER A 11 21.72 23.34 -12.60
CA SER A 11 21.23 23.15 -11.25
C SER A 11 20.14 22.08 -11.28
N THR A 12 20.53 20.82 -11.07
CA THR A 12 19.60 19.75 -10.75
C THR A 12 19.05 20.06 -9.37
N ALA A 13 17.93 20.78 -9.34
CA ALA A 13 17.07 20.80 -8.18
C ALA A 13 16.81 19.33 -7.83
N ALA A 14 17.33 18.90 -6.68
CA ALA A 14 17.07 17.58 -6.16
C ALA A 14 15.56 17.47 -5.98
N VAL A 15 14.89 16.80 -6.92
CA VAL A 15 13.52 16.35 -6.75
C VAL A 15 13.61 15.31 -5.65
N ALA A 16 13.32 15.73 -4.41
CA ALA A 16 13.12 14.79 -3.33
C ALA A 16 12.08 13.77 -3.81
N PRO A 17 12.31 12.45 -3.65
CA PRO A 17 11.29 11.48 -4.01
C PRO A 17 10.03 11.85 -3.23
N ALA A 18 8.93 12.11 -3.96
CA ALA A 18 7.63 12.14 -3.33
C ALA A 18 7.44 10.76 -2.69
N ASN A 19 7.50 10.67 -1.36
CA ASN A 19 7.29 9.42 -0.64
C ASN A 19 5.88 8.93 -0.95
N ALA A 20 5.78 7.96 -1.85
CA ALA A 20 4.50 7.36 -2.18
C ALA A 20 4.05 6.53 -0.98
N ALA A 21 2.86 6.84 -0.45
CA ALA A 21 2.27 6.09 0.65
C ALA A 21 2.00 4.66 0.19
N ASN A 22 2.64 3.69 0.84
CA ASN A 22 2.45 2.27 0.59
C ASN A 22 1.36 1.74 1.53
N ILE A 23 0.23 1.28 0.98
CA ILE A 23 -0.93 0.86 1.76
C ILE A 23 -1.21 -0.62 1.49
N GLY A 24 -1.21 -1.42 2.56
CA GLY A 24 -1.68 -2.81 2.53
C GLY A 24 -3.20 -2.89 2.62
N VAL A 25 -3.82 -3.81 1.88
CA VAL A 25 -5.28 -4.03 1.88
C VAL A 25 -5.52 -5.53 2.10
N ALA A 26 -5.86 -5.90 3.33
CA ALA A 26 -6.21 -7.27 3.68
C ALA A 26 -7.71 -7.49 3.51
N MET A 27 -8.11 -8.36 2.57
CA MET A 27 -9.51 -8.63 2.25
C MET A 27 -9.92 -10.03 2.68
N SER A 28 -11.19 -10.21 3.06
CA SER A 28 -11.69 -11.50 3.55
C SER A 28 -11.74 -12.58 2.48
N ASN A 29 -12.19 -12.25 1.25
CA ASN A 29 -12.29 -13.18 0.14
C ASN A 29 -12.35 -12.44 -1.21
N PHE A 30 -11.50 -12.81 -2.17
CA PHE A 30 -11.55 -12.22 -3.53
C PHE A 30 -12.69 -12.74 -4.41
N ASP A 31 -13.25 -13.90 -4.09
CA ASP A 31 -14.35 -14.50 -4.86
C ASP A 31 -15.72 -13.88 -4.53
N ASP A 32 -15.79 -13.02 -3.51
CA ASP A 32 -17.01 -12.25 -3.23
C ASP A 32 -17.21 -11.14 -4.27
N ASN A 33 -18.38 -11.13 -4.90
CA ASN A 33 -18.70 -10.18 -5.99
C ASN A 33 -18.63 -8.71 -5.55
N PHE A 34 -19.07 -8.40 -4.32
CA PHE A 34 -19.00 -7.03 -3.82
C PHE A 34 -17.55 -6.63 -3.56
N LEU A 35 -16.76 -7.51 -2.95
CA LEU A 35 -15.34 -7.26 -2.69
C LEU A 35 -14.51 -7.15 -3.97
N ALA A 36 -14.84 -7.93 -5.01
CA ALA A 36 -14.23 -7.79 -6.32
C ALA A 36 -14.46 -6.39 -6.91
N VAL A 37 -15.70 -5.88 -6.84
CA VAL A 37 -16.03 -4.51 -7.29
C VAL A 37 -15.34 -3.46 -6.43
N LEU A 38 -15.31 -3.65 -5.11
CA LEU A 38 -14.65 -2.74 -4.19
C LEU A 38 -13.15 -2.63 -4.48
N ARG A 39 -12.46 -3.77 -4.70
CA ARG A 39 -11.04 -3.81 -5.07
C ARG A 39 -10.76 -3.06 -6.36
N LEU A 40 -11.58 -3.26 -7.40
CA LEU A 40 -11.45 -2.53 -8.66
C LEU A 40 -11.66 -1.02 -8.47
N ALA A 41 -12.64 -0.62 -7.65
CA ALA A 41 -12.88 0.78 -7.33
C ALA A 41 -11.69 1.41 -6.58
N MET A 42 -11.08 0.69 -5.62
CA MET A 42 -9.88 1.13 -4.91
C MET A 42 -8.69 1.31 -5.87
N GLN A 43 -8.44 0.33 -6.75
CA GLN A 43 -7.38 0.43 -7.77
C GLN A 43 -7.59 1.66 -8.68
N LYS A 44 -8.83 1.87 -9.13
CA LYS A 44 -9.19 3.05 -9.93
C LYS A 44 -9.02 4.37 -9.18
N SER A 45 -9.23 4.39 -7.86
CA SER A 45 -9.10 5.60 -7.05
C SER A 45 -7.66 6.11 -6.91
N VAL A 46 -6.67 5.25 -7.18
CA VAL A 46 -5.24 5.57 -7.17
C VAL A 46 -4.62 5.56 -8.58
N GLU A 47 -5.42 5.30 -9.61
CA GLU A 47 -4.93 5.31 -10.99
C GLU A 47 -4.41 6.69 -11.38
N GLY A 48 -3.20 6.75 -11.95
CA GLY A 48 -2.54 8.01 -12.31
C GLY A 48 -1.93 8.79 -11.13
N LYS A 49 -2.08 8.30 -9.89
CA LYS A 49 -1.39 8.85 -8.72
C LYS A 49 0.01 8.25 -8.62
N THR A 50 1.00 9.08 -8.34
CA THR A 50 2.39 8.64 -8.11
C THR A 50 2.76 8.60 -6.63
N ASP A 51 1.86 9.08 -5.77
CA ASP A 51 2.05 9.27 -4.34
C ASP A 51 1.32 8.23 -3.49
N VAL A 52 0.64 7.24 -4.09
CA VAL A 52 -0.04 6.16 -3.38
C VAL A 52 0.11 4.85 -4.14
N SER A 53 0.46 3.77 -3.42
CA SER A 53 0.49 2.39 -3.90
C SER A 53 -0.41 1.51 -3.02
N LEU A 54 -1.15 0.58 -3.63
CA LEU A 54 -2.00 -0.37 -2.93
C LEU A 54 -1.52 -1.81 -3.17
N GLN A 55 -1.27 -2.56 -2.10
CA GLN A 55 -1.02 -4.00 -2.15
C GLN A 55 -2.22 -4.75 -1.58
N PHE A 56 -2.84 -5.63 -2.37
CA PHE A 56 -4.01 -6.40 -1.95
C PHE A 56 -3.62 -7.83 -1.59
N GLU A 57 -4.15 -8.32 -0.48
CA GLU A 57 -3.97 -9.69 0.00
C GLU A 57 -5.34 -10.35 0.24
N ASP A 58 -5.44 -11.63 -0.10
CA ASP A 58 -6.67 -12.42 0.00
C ASP A 58 -6.59 -13.43 1.16
N ALA A 59 -7.43 -13.25 2.18
CA ALA A 59 -7.47 -14.13 3.34
C ALA A 59 -8.19 -15.46 3.08
N GLN A 60 -8.95 -15.59 1.99
CA GLN A 60 -9.69 -16.83 1.65
C GLN A 60 -10.56 -17.36 2.80
N THR A 61 -11.24 -16.44 3.51
CA THR A 61 -12.07 -16.72 4.70
C THR A 61 -11.33 -17.34 5.89
N ASP A 62 -9.98 -17.31 5.89
CA ASP A 62 -9.15 -17.82 6.97
C ASP A 62 -8.61 -16.67 7.84
N ILE A 63 -8.98 -16.70 9.12
CA ILE A 63 -8.59 -15.67 10.10
C ILE A 63 -7.07 -15.70 10.36
N GLY A 64 -6.47 -16.88 10.45
CA GLY A 64 -5.03 -17.03 10.70
C GLY A 64 -4.22 -16.44 9.55
N LYS A 65 -4.62 -16.73 8.32
CA LYS A 65 -4.03 -16.14 7.11
C LYS A 65 -4.16 -14.61 7.09
N GLN A 66 -5.33 -14.08 7.47
CA GLN A 66 -5.52 -12.63 7.56
C GLN A 66 -4.60 -11.97 8.58
N LEU A 67 -4.42 -12.59 9.75
CA LEU A 67 -3.49 -12.10 10.77
C LEU A 67 -2.04 -12.14 10.27
N ASP A 68 -1.63 -13.22 9.59
CA ASP A 68 -0.30 -13.32 8.99
C ASP A 68 -0.07 -12.24 7.93
N GLN A 69 -1.06 -11.94 7.08
CA GLN A 69 -0.99 -10.86 6.10
C GLN A 69 -0.83 -9.49 6.76
N ILE A 70 -1.58 -9.22 7.83
CA ILE A 70 -1.47 -7.98 8.60
C ILE A 70 -0.08 -7.86 9.24
N ASN A 71 0.42 -8.93 9.87
CA ASN A 71 1.76 -8.95 10.44
C ASN A 71 2.85 -8.75 9.38
N ASN A 72 2.68 -9.32 8.20
CA ASN A 72 3.59 -9.12 7.07
C ASN A 72 3.57 -7.67 6.59
N PHE A 73 2.42 -7.01 6.55
CA PHE A 73 2.33 -5.59 6.23
C PHE A 73 3.03 -4.70 7.27
N VAL A 74 2.82 -4.98 8.56
CA VAL A 74 3.51 -4.29 9.65
C VAL A 74 5.02 -4.49 9.53
N ALA A 75 5.48 -5.71 9.28
CA ALA A 75 6.91 -6.03 9.11
C ALA A 75 7.52 -5.34 7.87
N GLN A 76 6.73 -5.15 6.81
CA GLN A 76 7.14 -4.42 5.60
C GLN A 76 7.19 -2.89 5.81
N GLY A 77 6.65 -2.39 6.92
CA GLY A 77 6.62 -0.95 7.22
C GLY A 77 5.71 -0.17 6.28
N VAL A 78 4.56 -0.76 5.88
CA VAL A 78 3.55 -0.02 5.11
C VAL A 78 3.03 1.18 5.93
N ASP A 79 2.66 2.26 5.27
CA ASP A 79 2.21 3.49 5.92
C ASP A 79 0.79 3.34 6.51
N ALA A 80 -0.03 2.46 5.94
CA ALA A 80 -1.36 2.14 6.43
C ALA A 80 -1.79 0.73 6.04
N ILE A 81 -2.72 0.16 6.81
CA ILE A 81 -3.38 -1.11 6.52
C ILE A 81 -4.90 -0.89 6.51
N ILE A 82 -5.55 -1.26 5.41
CA ILE A 82 -7.01 -1.33 5.29
C ILE A 82 -7.42 -2.79 5.49
N VAL A 83 -8.36 -3.05 6.38
CA VAL A 83 -8.84 -4.41 6.66
C VAL A 83 -10.33 -4.54 6.39
N ASN A 84 -10.68 -5.46 5.50
CA ASN A 84 -12.02 -6.04 5.42
C ASN A 84 -11.97 -7.40 6.17
N PRO A 85 -12.46 -7.45 7.42
CA PRO A 85 -12.22 -8.59 8.31
C PRO A 85 -12.96 -9.85 7.83
N VAL A 86 -12.31 -11.01 7.97
CA VAL A 86 -12.95 -12.33 7.82
C VAL A 86 -14.01 -12.52 8.90
N ASP A 87 -13.69 -12.12 10.14
CA ASP A 87 -14.58 -12.19 11.29
C ASP A 87 -14.47 -10.90 12.10
N ALA A 88 -15.61 -10.33 12.51
CA ALA A 88 -15.64 -9.06 13.25
C ALA A 88 -14.94 -9.14 14.62
N SER A 89 -14.89 -10.31 15.27
CA SER A 89 -14.12 -10.54 16.50
C SER A 89 -12.61 -10.45 16.28
N ALA A 90 -12.13 -10.70 15.05
CA ALA A 90 -10.72 -10.54 14.68
C ALA A 90 -10.29 -9.06 14.60
N THR A 91 -11.21 -8.09 14.67
CA THR A 91 -10.87 -6.65 14.62
C THR A 91 -10.24 -6.12 15.91
N GLN A 92 -10.50 -6.75 17.06
CA GLN A 92 -9.91 -6.35 18.34
C GLN A 92 -8.38 -6.56 18.36
N PRO A 93 -7.84 -7.75 18.00
CA PRO A 93 -6.40 -7.96 17.88
C PRO A 93 -5.68 -6.96 16.97
N ILE A 94 -6.34 -6.52 15.90
CA ILE A 94 -5.76 -5.62 14.87
C ILE A 94 -5.43 -4.24 15.45
N THR A 95 -6.19 -3.76 16.43
CA THR A 95 -5.99 -2.43 17.04
C THR A 95 -5.25 -2.48 18.38
N ALA A 96 -5.11 -3.66 18.98
CA ALA A 96 -4.49 -3.85 20.28
C ALA A 96 -2.94 -3.99 20.24
N GLY A 97 -2.36 -4.20 19.04
CA GLY A 97 -0.92 -4.42 18.85
C GLY A 97 -0.10 -3.20 18.42
N GLY A 98 -0.67 -1.99 18.46
CA GLY A 98 -0.01 -0.73 18.12
C GLY A 98 0.52 0.03 19.34
#